data_AF-A0A536LXM3-F1
#
_entry.id   AF-A0A536LXM3-F1
#
_cell.length_a   1.000
_cell.length_b   1.000
_cell.length_c   1.000
_cell.angle_alpha   90.00
_cell.angle_beta   90.00
_cell.angle_gamma   90.00
#
_symmetry.space_group_name_H-M   'P 1'
#
loop_
_entity.id
_entity.type
_entity.pdbx_description
1 polymer ?
#
loop_
_entity_poly.entity_id
_entity_poly.type
_entity_poly.pdbx_seq_one_letter_code
_entity_poly.pdbx_strand_id
1 'polypeptide(L)'
;MELGFRLLLAVLACLFSWGGGLGPVWAKLMDTKNAYTAEMWKELLNGEALSVRVIPASGWAKASELEPHAIYVPWGKLHVAQEILRKI
;
A
#
# COMPACT_ATOMS: atom_id res chain seq x y z
N MET A 1 16.67 -9.79 -32.32
CA MET A 1 15.44 -10.42 -31.76
C MET A 1 15.42 -10.45 -30.22
N GLU A 2 16.18 -9.60 -29.51
CA GLU A 2 16.25 -9.66 -28.02
C GLU A 2 15.57 -8.48 -27.29
N LEU A 3 15.24 -7.39 -27.98
CA LEU A 3 14.65 -6.19 -27.34
C LEU A 3 13.17 -6.38 -26.95
N GLY A 4 12.41 -7.17 -27.71
CA GLY A 4 11.00 -7.45 -27.41
C GLY A 4 10.80 -8.29 -26.15
N PHE A 5 11.73 -9.21 -25.85
CA PHE A 5 11.64 -10.10 -24.70
C PHE A 5 11.97 -9.38 -23.38
N ARG A 6 12.88 -8.39 -23.41
CA ARG A 6 13.24 -7.58 -22.23
C ARG A 6 12.13 -6.60 -21.85
N LEU A 7 11.40 -6.05 -22.82
CA LEU A 7 10.21 -5.24 -22.57
C LEU A 7 9.06 -6.09 -22.02
N LEU A 8 8.86 -7.29 -22.54
CA LEU A 8 7.85 -8.21 -22.03
C LEU A 8 8.15 -8.64 -20.58
N LEU A 9 9.42 -8.94 -20.28
CA LEU A 9 9.88 -9.22 -18.92
C LEU A 9 9.79 -8.02 -17.99
N ALA A 10 10.01 -6.79 -18.45
CA ALA A 10 9.82 -5.59 -17.64
C ALA A 10 8.33 -5.32 -17.33
N VAL A 11 7.44 -5.53 -18.30
CA VAL A 11 5.98 -5.41 -18.10
C VAL A 11 5.46 -6.54 -17.21
N LEU A 12 5.95 -7.77 -17.41
CA LEU A 12 5.63 -8.91 -16.55
C LEU A 12 6.24 -8.77 -15.16
N ALA A 13 7.42 -8.17 -15.00
CA ALA A 13 8.01 -7.86 -13.71
C ALA A 13 7.25 -6.72 -13.00
N CYS A 14 6.74 -5.72 -13.72
CA CYS A 14 5.81 -4.74 -13.16
C CYS A 14 4.49 -5.37 -12.71
N LEU A 15 3.97 -6.35 -13.46
CA LEU A 15 2.76 -7.10 -13.08
C LEU A 15 3.02 -8.08 -11.92
N PHE A 16 4.21 -8.66 -11.84
CA PHE A 16 4.58 -9.64 -10.81
C PHE A 16 5.09 -8.99 -9.51
N SER A 17 5.66 -7.79 -9.59
CA SER A 17 6.03 -6.97 -8.42
C SER A 17 4.81 -6.39 -7.69
N TRP A 18 3.60 -6.56 -8.23
CA TRP A 18 2.35 -6.26 -7.54
C TRP A 18 1.78 -7.51 -6.83
N GLY A 19 2.65 -8.27 -6.18
CA GLY A 19 2.28 -9.35 -5.27
C GLY A 19 1.72 -8.80 -3.97
N GLY A 20 0.42 -8.47 -3.95
CA GLY A 20 -0.28 -8.03 -2.76
C GLY A 20 -1.74 -7.69 -3.07
N GLY A 21 -2.56 -8.74 -3.19
CA GLY A 21 -3.91 -8.67 -3.72
C GLY A 21 -4.83 -7.70 -3.00
N LEU A 22 -5.16 -6.59 -3.68
CA LEU A 22 -6.41 -5.88 -3.59
C LEU A 22 -6.67 -5.35 -5.01
N GLY A 23 -7.79 -5.74 -5.65
CA GLY A 23 -8.13 -5.32 -7.02
C GLY A 23 -8.30 -3.79 -7.17
N PRO A 24 -8.87 -3.29 -8.28
CA PRO A 24 -8.96 -1.84 -8.61
C PRO A 24 -9.67 -0.96 -7.56
N VAL A 25 -10.14 -1.55 -6.46
CA VAL A 25 -10.85 -0.93 -5.34
C VAL A 25 -9.91 -0.32 -4.29
N TRP A 26 -8.65 -0.78 -4.16
CA TRP A 26 -7.73 -0.29 -3.13
C TRP A 26 -6.44 0.24 -3.76
N ALA A 27 -6.00 1.40 -3.27
CA ALA A 27 -4.79 2.06 -3.69
C ALA A 27 -3.82 2.18 -2.51
N LYS A 28 -2.54 1.95 -2.79
CA LYS A 28 -1.47 2.16 -1.82
C LYS A 28 -1.34 3.67 -1.55
N LEU A 29 -1.40 4.06 -0.29
CA LEU A 29 -1.23 5.44 0.15
C LEU A 29 0.24 5.73 0.48
N MET A 30 0.83 4.93 1.38
CA MET A 30 2.22 5.09 1.84
C MET A 30 2.74 3.83 2.54
N ASP A 31 4.04 3.81 2.82
CA ASP A 31 4.69 2.81 3.68
C ASP A 31 5.09 3.43 5.01
N THR A 32 4.96 2.68 6.09
CA THR A 32 5.44 3.01 7.44
C THR A 32 6.58 2.08 7.83
N LYS A 33 7.38 2.50 8.82
CA LYS A 33 8.57 1.76 9.26
C LYS A 33 8.28 0.62 10.24
N ASN A 34 7.17 0.69 10.96
CA ASN A 34 6.79 -0.26 12.00
C ASN A 34 5.25 -0.35 12.09
N ALA A 35 4.76 -1.38 12.78
CA ALA A 35 3.34 -1.64 12.99
C ALA A 35 2.67 -0.53 13.82
N TYR A 36 3.37 -0.01 14.82
CA TYR A 36 2.85 1.03 15.71
C TYR A 36 2.47 2.30 14.94
N THR A 37 3.37 2.84 14.13
CA THR A 37 3.09 4.00 13.27
C THR A 37 1.99 3.67 12.26
N ALA A 38 1.91 2.44 11.76
CA ALA A 38 0.85 2.03 10.84
C ALA A 38 -0.55 2.09 11.47
N GLU A 39 -0.68 1.60 12.71
CA GLU A 39 -1.93 1.64 13.47
C GLU A 39 -2.31 3.09 13.83
N MET A 40 -1.36 3.94 14.21
CA MET A 40 -1.64 5.37 14.44
C MET A 40 -2.24 6.06 13.20
N TRP A 41 -1.66 5.81 12.02
CA TRP A 41 -2.18 6.36 10.77
C TRP A 41 -3.57 5.82 10.42
N LYS A 42 -3.81 4.53 10.68
CA LYS A 42 -5.12 3.91 10.48
C LYS A 42 -6.17 4.51 11.41
N GLU A 43 -5.87 4.75 12.68
CA GLU A 43 -6.78 5.42 13.62
C GLU A 43 -7.14 6.83 13.16
N LEU A 44 -6.15 7.63 12.80
CA LEU A 44 -6.35 8.99 12.29
C LEU A 44 -7.27 9.01 11.06
N LEU A 45 -6.94 8.20 10.04
CA LEU A 45 -7.69 8.16 8.78
C LEU A 45 -9.10 7.58 8.97
N ASN A 46 -9.28 6.61 9.88
CA ASN A 46 -10.61 6.11 10.25
C ASN A 46 -11.44 7.22 10.91
N GLY A 47 -10.83 8.10 11.71
CA GLY A 47 -11.48 9.29 12.29
C GLY A 47 -12.03 10.25 11.22
N GLU A 48 -11.38 10.32 10.06
CA GLU A 48 -11.80 11.10 8.88
C GLU A 48 -12.75 10.30 7.95
N ALA A 49 -13.36 9.22 8.44
CA ALA A 49 -14.26 8.34 7.70
C ALA A 49 -13.63 7.69 6.44
N LEU A 50 -12.31 7.45 6.47
CA LEU A 50 -11.60 6.65 5.48
C LEU A 50 -11.39 5.23 5.99
N SER A 51 -11.85 4.24 5.24
CA SER A 51 -11.50 2.85 5.54
C SER A 51 -10.04 2.61 5.23
N VAL A 52 -9.28 2.07 6.17
CA VAL A 52 -7.84 1.80 5.99
C VAL A 52 -7.52 0.33 6.15
N ARG A 53 -6.64 -0.18 5.28
CA ARG A 53 -6.01 -1.50 5.43
C ARG A 53 -4.51 -1.34 5.63
N VAL A 54 -3.98 -2.03 6.63
CA VAL A 54 -2.55 -2.11 6.91
C VAL A 54 -2.08 -3.52 6.51
N ILE A 55 -1.04 -3.60 5.70
CA ILE A 55 -0.47 -4.86 5.20
C ILE A 55 1.02 -4.91 5.54
N PRO A 56 1.49 -5.87 6.35
CA PRO A 56 2.92 -6.06 6.60
C PRO A 56 3.66 -6.47 5.32
N ALA A 57 4.91 -6.02 5.17
CA ALA A 57 5.72 -6.35 4.00
C ALA A 57 5.97 -7.86 3.85
N SER A 58 6.16 -8.58 4.97
CA SER A 58 6.32 -10.04 5.00
C SER A 58 5.02 -10.83 4.83
N GLY A 59 3.86 -10.15 4.81
CA GLY A 59 2.53 -10.77 4.87
C GLY A 59 2.13 -11.23 6.28
N TRP A 60 0.84 -11.51 6.48
CA TRP A 60 0.28 -11.74 7.82
C TRP A 60 0.89 -12.93 8.58
N ALA A 61 1.44 -13.93 7.88
CA ALA A 61 1.98 -15.14 8.50
C ALA A 61 3.32 -14.93 9.22
N LYS A 62 4.06 -13.85 8.90
CA LYS A 62 5.38 -13.56 9.48
C LYS A 62 5.49 -12.12 10.00
N ALA A 63 4.33 -11.52 10.28
CA ALA A 63 4.24 -10.13 10.67
C ALA A 63 5.11 -9.84 11.91
N SER A 64 5.99 -8.86 11.80
CA SER A 64 6.84 -8.36 12.89
C SER A 64 6.48 -6.91 13.23
N GLU A 65 6.53 -6.51 14.49
CA GLU A 65 6.19 -5.13 14.86
C GLU A 65 7.15 -4.09 14.28
N LEU A 66 8.42 -4.45 14.09
CA LEU A 66 9.48 -3.54 13.62
C LEU A 66 9.66 -3.55 12.10
N GLU A 67 8.85 -4.32 11.36
CA GLU A 67 8.95 -4.34 9.91
C GLU A 67 8.12 -3.23 9.24
N PRO A 68 8.45 -2.88 7.99
CA PRO A 68 7.64 -1.95 7.24
C PRO A 68 6.22 -2.46 6.96
N HIS A 69 5.23 -1.58 7.08
CA HIS A 69 3.84 -1.88 6.76
C HIS A 69 3.32 -0.91 5.70
N ALA A 70 2.58 -1.42 4.73
CA ALA A 70 1.96 -0.63 3.69
C ALA A 70 0.51 -0.28 4.08
N ILE A 71 0.15 0.99 3.91
CA ILE A 71 -1.19 1.52 4.18
C ILE A 71 -1.94 1.66 2.85
N TYR A 72 -3.15 1.12 2.81
CA TYR A 72 -4.04 1.15 1.67
C TYR A 72 -5.36 1.82 2.01
N VAL A 73 -5.89 2.55 1.04
CA VAL A 73 -7.20 3.24 1.11
C VAL A 73 -8.03 2.88 -0.12
N PRO A 74 -9.37 3.02 -0.08
CA PRO A 74 -10.20 2.85 -1.25
C PRO A 74 -9.76 3.81 -2.36
N TRP A 75 -9.62 3.31 -3.58
CA TRP A 75 -9.14 4.08 -4.74
C TRP A 75 -9.95 5.37 -4.95
N GLY A 76 -11.29 5.30 -4.82
CA GLY A 76 -12.17 6.48 -4.96
C GLY A 76 -11.95 7.57 -3.90
N LYS A 77 -11.30 7.24 -2.78
CA LYS A 77 -10.98 8.20 -1.70
C LYS A 77 -9.48 8.50 -1.58
N LEU A 78 -8.66 8.04 -2.53
CA LEU A 78 -7.21 8.26 -2.51
C LEU A 78 -6.87 9.76 -2.46
N HIS A 79 -7.57 10.58 -3.25
CA HIS A 79 -7.33 12.03 -3.28
C HIS A 79 -7.61 12.69 -1.92
N VAL A 80 -8.62 12.23 -1.18
CA VAL A 80 -8.92 12.73 0.17
C VAL A 80 -7.79 12.36 1.13
N ALA A 81 -7.34 11.10 1.08
CA ALA A 81 -6.24 10.63 1.91
C ALA A 81 -4.93 11.41 1.65
N GLN A 82 -4.64 11.72 0.39
CA GLN A 82 -3.50 12.55 0.00
C GLN A 82 -3.62 13.99 0.51
N GLU A 83 -4.82 14.58 0.47
CA GLU A 83 -5.06 15.92 0.99
C GLU A 83 -4.95 16.00 2.52
N ILE A 84 -5.30 14.92 3.23
CA ILE A 84 -5.07 14.82 4.68
C ILE A 84 -3.56 14.75 4.96
N LEU A 85 -2.83 13.90 4.25
CA LEU A 85 -1.37 13.79 4.42
C LEU A 85 -0.64 15.11 4.15
N ARG A 86 -1.16 15.94 3.24
CA ARG A 86 -0.58 17.26 2.95
C ARG A 86 -0.72 18.27 4.11
N LYS A 87 -1.66 18.05 5.02
CA LYS A 87 -1.96 18.97 6.13
C LYS A 87 -1.21 18.63 7.41
N ILE A 88 -0.54 17.48 7.45
CA ILE A 88 0.19 16.94 8.59
C ILE A 88 1.68 17.07 8.31
#